data_AF-X1FLD8-F1
#
_entry.id   AF-X1FLD8-F1
#
_cell.length_a   1.000
_cell.length_b   1.000
_cell.length_c   1.000
_cell.angle_alpha   90.00
_cell.angle_beta   90.00
_cell.angle_gamma   90.00
#
_symmetry.space_group_name_H-M   'P 1'
#
loop_
_entity.id
_entity.type
_entity.pdbx_description
1 polymer ?
#
loop_
_entity_poly.entity_id
_entity_poly.type
_entity_poly.pdbx_seq_one_letter_code
_entity_poly.pdbx_strand_id
1 'polypeptide(L)'
;SHQFMPGGEGGNVSGSVGRGGDVDALMVAKDSIDADSCRFQAYAGNGGNAGNGGDAGLRAGGGGGGYSGGGGGSDGDINGNLPGLAGGPSGRLMDLVGTGGHANLTIEAPRLITMTSVYDAVGGSGGLDGTGGETTSTSEGIAICGGGGGGYAAGGGGGAGNAGQDFGPGGIARAVLAKVGNGGDVDLDFKSARASIHRNTIVRVKGGEWGSTGSPTHEHPQGMGSARSTAGGLHFEHIPMSEPLLWSPADLGKPINPPMFEWMPVLRSTTNGDVDHYRLTLAMNAGFSNNITYWYVTGPELHIPDMGMGTYFWKVVAVYGGPPTSDGPEPQARSFRYWNEPPRLDLAHSLSI
;
A
#
# COMPACT_ATOMS: atom_id res chain seq x y z
N SER A 1 -27.13 -54.23 22.20
CA SER A 1 -27.26 -53.25 21.10
C SER A 1 -26.55 -51.98 21.53
N HIS A 2 -25.34 -51.72 20.99
CA HIS A 2 -24.66 -50.45 21.26
C HIS A 2 -25.25 -49.39 20.33
N GLN A 3 -25.84 -48.36 20.92
CA GLN A 3 -26.42 -47.23 20.19
C GLN A 3 -25.28 -46.27 19.87
N PHE A 4 -24.92 -46.17 18.59
CA PHE A 4 -23.92 -45.22 18.11
C PHE A 4 -24.42 -43.79 18.36
N MET A 5 -23.64 -42.99 19.08
CA MET A 5 -23.89 -41.55 19.14
C MET A 5 -23.28 -40.91 17.89
N PRO A 6 -24.04 -40.12 17.12
CA PRO A 6 -23.50 -39.40 15.98
C PRO A 6 -22.40 -38.43 16.43
N GLY A 7 -21.33 -38.30 15.64
CA GLY A 7 -20.33 -37.26 15.85
C GLY A 7 -20.97 -35.87 15.82
N GLY A 8 -20.45 -34.95 16.65
CA GLY A 8 -20.97 -33.58 16.72
C GLY A 8 -20.88 -32.88 15.36
N GLU A 9 -21.94 -32.19 14.95
CA GLU A 9 -21.91 -31.36 13.74
C GLU A 9 -20.97 -30.17 13.94
N GLY A 10 -20.14 -29.87 12.94
CA GLY A 10 -19.36 -28.63 12.91
C GLY A 10 -20.29 -27.42 12.84
N GLY A 11 -20.02 -26.40 13.66
CA GLY A 11 -20.77 -25.14 13.62
C GLY A 11 -20.56 -24.39 12.29
N ASN A 12 -21.62 -23.77 11.76
CA ASN A 12 -21.49 -22.86 10.62
C ASN A 12 -20.80 -21.57 11.07
N VAL A 13 -19.84 -21.08 10.30
CA VAL A 13 -19.21 -19.77 10.50
C VAL A 13 -19.68 -18.84 9.39
N SER A 14 -20.29 -17.73 9.80
CA SER A 14 -20.77 -16.66 8.93
C SER A 14 -20.17 -15.33 9.34
N GLY A 15 -19.66 -14.56 8.38
CA GLY A 15 -19.06 -13.24 8.57
C GLY A 15 -17.65 -13.15 7.98
N SER A 16 -17.12 -11.93 7.85
CA SER A 16 -15.78 -11.68 7.29
C SER A 16 -14.68 -12.25 8.19
N VAL A 17 -14.10 -13.40 7.84
CA VAL A 17 -13.00 -14.02 8.60
C VAL A 17 -11.66 -13.58 8.03
N GLY A 18 -10.74 -13.13 8.88
CA GLY A 18 -9.38 -12.74 8.46
C GLY A 18 -9.32 -11.45 7.64
N ARG A 19 -10.07 -10.40 8.01
CA ARG A 19 -9.86 -9.07 7.41
C ARG A 19 -8.57 -8.45 7.96
N GLY A 20 -7.74 -7.96 7.06
CA GLY A 20 -6.57 -7.15 7.37
C GLY A 20 -6.95 -5.82 8.00
N GLY A 21 -6.14 -5.34 8.95
CA GLY A 21 -6.40 -4.07 9.61
C GLY A 21 -6.24 -2.89 8.66
N ASP A 22 -7.22 -2.01 8.64
CA ASP A 22 -7.13 -0.75 7.89
C ASP A 22 -6.21 0.24 8.62
N VAL A 23 -5.53 1.09 7.87
CA VAL A 23 -4.71 2.19 8.40
C VAL A 23 -5.18 3.49 7.82
N ASP A 24 -5.63 4.40 8.69
CA ASP A 24 -5.95 5.78 8.35
C ASP A 24 -4.96 6.71 9.06
N ALA A 25 -4.05 7.30 8.29
CA ALA A 25 -3.09 8.29 8.76
C ALA A 25 -3.51 9.67 8.26
N LEU A 26 -3.94 10.53 9.18
CA LEU A 26 -4.35 11.90 8.89
C LEU A 26 -3.42 12.88 9.62
N MET A 27 -2.68 13.68 8.83
CA MET A 27 -1.89 14.78 9.35
C MET A 27 -2.53 16.10 8.95
N VAL A 28 -2.99 16.88 9.94
CA VAL A 28 -3.64 18.18 9.71
C VAL A 28 -2.86 19.27 10.44
N ALA A 29 -2.49 20.33 9.73
CA ALA A 29 -1.97 21.55 10.33
C ALA A 29 -2.88 22.73 10.02
N LYS A 30 -3.05 23.61 11.02
CA LYS A 30 -3.86 24.83 10.87
C LYS A 30 -3.22 25.84 9.94
N ASP A 31 -1.88 25.90 9.92
CA ASP A 31 -1.13 26.95 9.23
C ASP A 31 -0.25 26.37 8.12
N SER A 32 0.78 25.58 8.49
CA SER A 32 1.69 24.96 7.53
C SER A 32 2.22 23.61 7.98
N ILE A 33 2.62 22.80 7.00
CA ILE A 33 3.49 21.63 7.17
C ILE A 33 4.74 21.87 6.34
N ASP A 34 5.89 21.87 7.00
CA ASP A 34 7.21 21.93 6.36
C ASP A 34 7.91 20.58 6.62
N ALA A 35 7.82 19.66 5.65
CA ALA A 35 8.41 18.34 5.71
C ALA A 35 9.73 18.32 4.92
N ASP A 36 10.86 18.35 5.62
CA ASP A 36 12.18 18.16 5.01
C ASP A 36 12.83 16.89 5.55
N SER A 37 13.31 16.02 4.65
CA SER A 37 13.94 14.74 5.03
C SER A 37 13.06 13.88 5.95
N CYS A 38 11.74 13.96 5.79
CA CYS A 38 10.77 13.22 6.60
C CYS A 38 10.34 11.93 5.91
N ARG A 39 9.92 10.92 6.68
CA ARG A 39 9.32 9.69 6.15
C ARG A 39 7.96 9.43 6.77
N PHE A 40 6.94 9.31 5.93
CA PHE A 40 5.57 9.00 6.30
C PHE A 40 5.19 7.63 5.72
N GLN A 41 4.64 6.76 6.56
CA GLN A 41 4.36 5.38 6.19
C GLN A 41 2.98 4.94 6.68
N ALA A 42 2.17 4.41 5.76
CA ALA A 42 0.90 3.76 6.06
C ALA A 42 0.90 2.36 5.45
N TYR A 43 0.92 1.33 6.29
CA TYR A 43 0.93 -0.07 5.88
C TYR A 43 -0.27 -0.78 6.48
N ALA A 44 -1.24 -1.13 5.64
CA ALA A 44 -2.39 -1.89 6.09
C ALA A 44 -2.05 -3.37 6.30
N GLY A 45 -2.80 -4.01 7.18
CA GLY A 45 -2.63 -5.43 7.49
C GLY A 45 -3.09 -6.32 6.35
N ASN A 46 -2.41 -7.43 6.12
CA ASN A 46 -2.86 -8.46 5.18
C ASN A 46 -4.11 -9.16 5.70
N GLY A 47 -4.94 -9.64 4.78
CA GLY A 47 -6.00 -10.59 5.10
C GLY A 47 -5.40 -11.86 5.72
N GLY A 48 -6.01 -12.34 6.80
CA GLY A 48 -5.71 -13.66 7.34
C GLY A 48 -6.09 -14.75 6.34
N ASN A 49 -5.30 -15.82 6.29
CA ASN A 49 -5.65 -17.00 5.52
C ASN A 49 -6.98 -17.55 6.01
N ALA A 50 -7.78 -18.12 5.11
CA ALA A 50 -8.81 -19.05 5.54
C ALA A 50 -8.12 -20.11 6.42
N GLY A 51 -8.61 -20.33 7.65
CA GLY A 51 -7.91 -21.12 8.66
C GLY A 51 -7.41 -22.47 8.11
N ASN A 52 -6.41 -23.07 8.75
CA ASN A 52 -6.09 -24.48 8.52
C ASN A 52 -6.95 -25.30 9.49
N GLY A 53 -7.67 -26.31 8.99
CA GLY A 53 -8.40 -27.20 9.90
C GLY A 53 -7.42 -27.92 10.80
N GLY A 54 -7.80 -28.06 12.07
CA GLY A 54 -6.96 -28.75 13.04
C GLY A 54 -6.67 -30.18 12.60
N ASP A 55 -5.41 -30.59 12.77
CA ASP A 55 -4.98 -31.96 12.56
C ASP A 55 -5.26 -32.76 13.85
N ALA A 56 -5.99 -33.86 13.74
CA ALA A 56 -6.27 -34.73 14.88
C ALA A 56 -5.13 -35.75 15.01
N GLY A 57 -3.99 -35.29 15.52
CA GLY A 57 -2.85 -36.17 15.83
C GLY A 57 -3.20 -37.17 16.94
N LEU A 58 -3.10 -38.46 16.63
CA LEU A 58 -3.33 -39.55 17.57
C LEU A 58 -2.13 -39.69 18.52
N ARG A 59 -2.08 -38.85 19.56
CA ARG A 59 -1.38 -39.10 20.83
C ARG A 59 -1.91 -38.14 21.90
N ALA A 60 -2.79 -38.66 22.73
CA ALA A 60 -3.30 -38.13 24.00
C ALA A 60 -2.79 -36.72 24.39
N GLY A 61 -3.62 -35.70 24.16
CA GLY A 61 -3.45 -34.38 24.75
C GLY A 61 -3.91 -33.22 23.87
N GLY A 62 -5.22 -33.00 23.77
CA GLY A 62 -5.87 -31.73 23.42
C GLY A 62 -5.23 -30.87 22.31
N GLY A 63 -5.58 -31.15 21.05
CA GLY A 63 -5.37 -30.22 19.94
C GLY A 63 -6.56 -29.27 19.79
N GLY A 64 -6.33 -27.97 19.96
CA GLY A 64 -7.36 -26.93 19.98
C GLY A 64 -8.08 -26.74 18.63
N GLY A 65 -9.39 -26.54 18.71
CA GLY A 65 -10.22 -26.15 17.58
C GLY A 65 -9.90 -24.72 17.14
N GLY A 66 -9.21 -24.59 16.00
CA GLY A 66 -9.36 -23.40 15.16
C GLY A 66 -10.80 -23.31 14.64
N TYR A 67 -11.31 -22.09 14.49
CA TYR A 67 -12.70 -21.80 14.13
C TYR A 67 -13.13 -22.52 12.86
N SER A 68 -13.90 -23.61 13.02
CA SER A 68 -14.65 -24.42 12.02
C SER A 68 -14.08 -25.77 11.47
N GLY A 69 -13.25 -26.52 12.19
CA GLY A 69 -12.93 -27.90 11.82
C GLY A 69 -14.11 -28.82 12.13
N GLY A 70 -14.74 -29.45 11.13
CA GLY A 70 -15.62 -30.60 11.37
C GLY A 70 -14.83 -31.68 12.12
N GLY A 71 -15.40 -32.25 13.18
CA GLY A 71 -14.69 -33.20 14.03
C GLY A 71 -14.16 -34.37 13.20
N GLY A 72 -12.84 -34.56 13.20
CA GLY A 72 -12.22 -35.78 12.67
C GLY A 72 -12.88 -37.00 13.33
N GLY A 73 -13.20 -38.01 12.53
CA GLY A 73 -13.65 -39.29 13.06
C GLY A 73 -12.57 -39.86 14.00
N SER A 74 -12.97 -40.48 15.10
CA SER A 74 -12.02 -41.21 15.93
C SER A 74 -11.69 -42.54 15.27
N ASP A 75 -10.42 -42.89 15.20
CA ASP A 75 -10.02 -44.25 14.85
C ASP A 75 -10.68 -45.26 15.79
N GLY A 76 -11.05 -46.40 15.22
CA GLY A 76 -11.33 -47.58 16.03
C GLY A 76 -10.09 -47.97 16.84
N ASP A 77 -10.28 -48.73 17.92
CA ASP A 77 -9.14 -49.27 18.68
C ASP A 77 -8.18 -50.01 17.74
N ILE A 78 -6.88 -49.93 18.00
CA ILE A 78 -5.76 -50.52 17.23
C ILE A 78 -5.97 -52.04 17.02
N ASN A 79 -6.80 -52.67 17.87
CA ASN A 79 -7.15 -54.08 17.82
C ASN A 79 -8.39 -54.40 16.95
N GLY A 80 -8.99 -53.43 16.26
CA GLY A 80 -10.17 -53.63 15.40
C GLY A 80 -11.47 -53.97 16.15
N ASN A 81 -11.49 -53.89 17.48
CA ASN A 81 -12.64 -54.29 18.30
C ASN A 81 -13.71 -53.22 18.46
N LEU A 82 -13.41 -51.97 18.08
CA LEU A 82 -14.39 -50.88 18.06
C LEU A 82 -14.47 -50.31 16.64
N PRO A 83 -15.67 -50.28 16.02
CA PRO A 83 -15.85 -49.62 14.73
C PRO A 83 -15.54 -48.12 14.88
N GLY A 84 -14.74 -47.58 13.96
CA GLY A 84 -14.43 -46.15 13.90
C GLY A 84 -15.72 -45.33 13.81
N LEU A 85 -15.76 -44.19 14.52
CA LEU A 85 -16.90 -43.30 14.45
C LEU A 85 -16.76 -42.41 13.23
N ALA A 86 -17.81 -42.38 12.40
CA ALA A 86 -17.89 -41.45 11.28
C ALA A 86 -17.75 -40.01 11.80
N GLY A 87 -16.89 -39.22 11.15
CA GLY A 87 -16.77 -37.79 11.42
C GLY A 87 -18.12 -37.10 11.21
N GLY A 88 -18.45 -36.15 12.09
CA GLY A 88 -19.63 -35.30 11.90
C GLY A 88 -19.51 -34.44 10.64
N PRO A 89 -20.62 -33.99 10.05
CA PRO A 89 -20.57 -33.09 8.90
C PRO A 89 -19.81 -31.81 9.26
N SER A 90 -19.01 -31.30 8.31
CA SER A 90 -18.33 -30.02 8.48
C SER A 90 -19.34 -28.87 8.55
N GLY A 91 -18.99 -27.79 9.26
CA GLY A 91 -19.72 -26.53 9.18
C GLY A 91 -19.61 -25.91 7.79
N ARG A 92 -20.56 -25.04 7.43
CA ARG A 92 -20.45 -24.17 6.24
C ARG A 92 -19.68 -22.90 6.60
N LEU A 93 -18.74 -22.52 5.75
CA LEU A 93 -18.22 -21.16 5.67
C LEU A 93 -19.05 -20.39 4.65
N MET A 94 -19.71 -19.34 5.11
CA MET A 94 -20.52 -18.45 4.30
C MET A 94 -19.91 -17.04 4.41
N ASP A 95 -19.88 -16.29 3.30
CA ASP A 95 -19.46 -14.87 3.19
C ASP A 95 -18.00 -14.62 2.72
N LEU A 96 -17.26 -13.66 3.29
CA LEU A 96 -15.97 -13.19 2.76
C LEU A 96 -14.79 -13.66 3.63
N VAL A 97 -13.66 -14.06 3.04
CA VAL A 97 -12.47 -14.46 3.81
C VAL A 97 -11.21 -13.80 3.26
N GLY A 98 -10.35 -13.26 4.12
CA GLY A 98 -9.04 -12.77 3.70
C GLY A 98 -9.09 -11.51 2.84
N THR A 99 -9.79 -10.46 3.23
CA THR A 99 -9.60 -9.14 2.58
C THR A 99 -8.36 -8.45 3.12
N GLY A 100 -7.55 -7.89 2.24
CA GLY A 100 -6.51 -6.94 2.66
C GLY A 100 -7.10 -5.69 3.28
N GLY A 101 -6.41 -5.10 4.25
CA GLY A 101 -6.79 -3.82 4.83
C GLY A 101 -6.48 -2.65 3.90
N HIS A 102 -7.25 -1.57 4.00
CA HIS A 102 -7.06 -0.34 3.23
C HIS A 102 -6.01 0.56 3.90
N ALA A 103 -5.21 1.28 3.11
CA ALA A 103 -4.25 2.26 3.63
C ALA A 103 -4.55 3.65 3.08
N ASN A 104 -4.92 4.58 3.95
CA ASN A 104 -5.18 5.98 3.60
C ASN A 104 -4.15 6.88 4.28
N LEU A 105 -3.43 7.68 3.49
CA LEU A 105 -2.50 8.70 3.96
C LEU A 105 -2.96 10.05 3.45
N THR A 106 -3.50 10.88 4.33
CA THR A 106 -3.95 12.24 4.01
C THR A 106 -3.10 13.27 4.74
N ILE A 107 -2.63 14.26 3.99
CA ILE A 107 -1.86 15.39 4.52
C ILE A 107 -2.57 16.67 4.13
N GLU A 108 -3.03 17.40 5.14
CA GLU A 108 -3.84 18.59 4.98
C GLU A 108 -3.20 19.78 5.69
N ALA A 109 -2.91 20.83 4.92
CA ALA A 109 -2.46 22.11 5.45
C ALA A 109 -2.75 23.22 4.44
N PRO A 110 -3.07 24.45 4.86
CA PRO A 110 -3.21 25.58 3.93
C PRO A 110 -1.94 25.81 3.10
N ARG A 111 -0.76 25.60 3.71
CA ARG A 111 0.54 25.61 3.06
C ARG A 111 1.27 24.30 3.34
N LEU A 112 1.71 23.62 2.28
CA LEU A 112 2.45 22.36 2.38
C LEU A 112 3.76 22.51 1.62
N ILE A 113 4.89 22.37 2.32
CA ILE A 113 6.21 22.27 1.69
C ILE A 113 6.74 20.88 1.97
N THR A 114 7.15 20.18 0.93
CA THR A 114 7.82 18.89 1.07
C THR A 114 9.08 18.83 0.22
N MET A 115 10.19 18.62 0.90
CA MET A 115 11.54 18.55 0.37
C MET A 115 12.16 17.24 0.82
N THR A 116 12.81 16.52 -0.09
CA THR A 116 13.56 15.29 0.21
C THR A 116 12.83 14.24 1.07
N SER A 117 11.49 14.28 1.10
CA SER A 117 10.68 13.43 1.99
C SER A 117 10.14 12.21 1.24
N VAL A 118 9.79 11.17 1.98
CA VAL A 118 9.27 9.91 1.44
C VAL A 118 7.87 9.66 2.00
N TYR A 119 6.92 9.40 1.11
CA TYR A 119 5.56 9.01 1.44
C TYR A 119 5.29 7.62 0.88
N ASP A 120 5.17 6.63 1.76
CA ASP A 120 4.88 5.24 1.42
C ASP A 120 3.47 4.88 1.92
N ALA A 121 2.57 4.48 1.02
CA ALA A 121 1.24 3.97 1.35
C ALA A 121 1.01 2.62 0.65
N VAL A 122 0.73 1.57 1.42
CA VAL A 122 0.58 0.20 0.90
C VAL A 122 -0.60 -0.51 1.53
N GLY A 123 -1.48 -1.01 0.66
CA GLY A 123 -2.65 -1.78 1.04
C GLY A 123 -2.26 -3.20 1.42
N GLY A 124 -3.04 -3.80 2.32
CA GLY A 124 -2.86 -5.18 2.72
C GLY A 124 -3.14 -6.11 1.55
N SER A 125 -2.39 -7.20 1.42
CA SER A 125 -2.72 -8.24 0.45
C SER A 125 -3.97 -9.00 0.88
N GLY A 126 -4.69 -9.56 -0.09
CA GLY A 126 -5.73 -10.55 0.19
C GLY A 126 -5.17 -11.78 0.91
N GLY A 127 -6.03 -12.53 1.59
CA GLY A 127 -5.69 -13.79 2.24
C GLY A 127 -5.53 -14.91 1.22
N LEU A 128 -4.77 -15.94 1.60
CA LEU A 128 -4.61 -17.13 0.78
C LEU A 128 -5.82 -18.07 0.94
N ASP A 129 -6.09 -18.82 -0.13
CA ASP A 129 -6.97 -19.98 -0.05
C ASP A 129 -6.41 -20.95 1.02
N GLY A 130 -7.29 -21.47 1.88
CA GLY A 130 -6.88 -22.50 2.83
C GLY A 130 -6.47 -23.76 2.06
N THR A 131 -5.36 -24.40 2.41
CA THR A 131 -5.01 -25.69 1.83
C THR A 131 -5.97 -26.76 2.34
N GLY A 132 -6.48 -27.62 1.45
CA GLY A 132 -7.09 -28.89 1.87
C GLY A 132 -6.10 -29.68 2.72
N GLY A 133 -6.54 -30.36 3.78
CA GLY A 133 -5.60 -31.11 4.61
C GLY A 133 -5.07 -32.31 3.83
N GLU A 134 -3.78 -32.57 3.97
CA GLU A 134 -3.12 -33.70 3.32
C GLU A 134 -3.36 -34.99 4.12
N THR A 135 -3.61 -36.09 3.42
CA THR A 135 -3.59 -37.43 4.01
C THR A 135 -2.14 -37.90 4.09
N THR A 136 -1.59 -38.04 5.30
CA THR A 136 -0.28 -38.69 5.47
C THR A 136 -0.48 -40.19 5.64
N SER A 137 -0.36 -40.96 4.55
CA SER A 137 -0.11 -42.39 4.66
C SER A 137 1.40 -42.62 4.59
N THR A 138 2.05 -42.84 5.73
CA THR A 138 3.42 -43.33 5.73
C THR A 138 3.40 -44.82 5.41
N SER A 139 3.74 -45.15 4.17
CA SER A 139 3.99 -46.51 3.74
C SER A 139 5.36 -46.93 4.25
N GLU A 140 5.46 -47.51 5.45
CA GLU A 140 6.51 -48.46 5.82
C GLU A 140 6.20 -49.12 7.18
N GLY A 141 5.47 -50.24 7.13
CA GLY A 141 5.60 -51.34 8.10
C GLY A 141 4.92 -51.21 9.46
N ILE A 142 4.46 -50.04 9.90
CA ILE A 142 3.66 -49.90 11.12
C ILE A 142 2.44 -49.05 10.77
N ALA A 143 1.25 -49.68 10.79
CA ALA A 143 -0.03 -48.98 10.62
C ALA A 143 -0.26 -48.06 11.83
N ILE A 144 0.30 -46.86 11.78
CA ILE A 144 -0.07 -45.76 12.67
C ILE A 144 -1.07 -44.92 11.89
N CYS A 145 -2.26 -44.82 12.47
CA CYS A 145 -3.47 -44.32 11.88
C CYS A 145 -3.31 -42.89 11.33
N GLY A 146 -3.77 -42.68 10.10
CA GLY A 146 -3.72 -41.38 9.43
C GLY A 146 -4.85 -40.48 9.89
N GLY A 147 -4.51 -39.40 10.57
CA GLY A 147 -5.44 -38.30 10.83
C GLY A 147 -5.75 -37.58 9.52
N GLY A 148 -7.02 -37.58 9.11
CA GLY A 148 -7.49 -36.75 8.01
C GLY A 148 -7.64 -35.31 8.48
N GLY A 149 -6.66 -34.45 8.20
CA GLY A 149 -6.77 -33.02 8.43
C GLY A 149 -7.88 -32.40 7.58
N GLY A 150 -8.86 -31.76 8.21
CA GLY A 150 -9.97 -31.12 7.51
C GLY A 150 -9.65 -29.68 7.09
N GLY A 151 -8.80 -29.48 6.09
CA GLY A 151 -8.53 -28.14 5.54
C GLY A 151 -9.79 -27.46 5.00
N TYR A 152 -9.91 -26.14 5.18
CA TYR A 152 -11.14 -25.38 4.92
C TYR A 152 -11.49 -25.20 3.45
N ALA A 153 -10.64 -25.62 2.51
CA ALA A 153 -11.03 -25.71 1.10
C ALA A 153 -11.75 -27.02 0.84
N ALA A 154 -12.97 -27.17 1.37
CA ALA A 154 -13.91 -28.25 1.03
C ALA A 154 -13.34 -29.68 1.08
N GLY A 155 -12.19 -29.92 1.70
CA GLY A 155 -11.66 -31.25 1.90
C GLY A 155 -12.50 -31.92 2.97
N GLY A 156 -13.42 -32.80 2.56
CA GLY A 156 -14.02 -33.75 3.48
C GLY A 156 -12.89 -34.41 4.25
N GLY A 157 -13.01 -34.47 5.58
CA GLY A 157 -12.02 -35.15 6.41
C GLY A 157 -11.71 -36.50 5.79
N GLY A 158 -10.48 -36.65 5.31
CA GLY A 158 -10.05 -37.85 4.59
C GLY A 158 -10.26 -39.04 5.51
N GLY A 159 -11.27 -39.86 5.22
CA GLY A 159 -11.37 -41.17 5.83
C GLY A 159 -10.20 -42.00 5.33
N ALA A 160 -9.29 -42.39 6.21
CA ALA A 160 -8.25 -43.33 5.90
C ALA A 160 -8.86 -44.72 5.63
N GLY A 161 -9.17 -45.00 4.37
CA GLY A 161 -9.61 -46.32 3.94
C GLY A 161 -8.51 -47.02 3.17
N ASN A 162 -7.68 -47.83 3.84
CA ASN A 162 -6.90 -48.85 3.15
C ASN A 162 -7.91 -49.81 2.50
N ALA A 163 -7.78 -50.11 1.20
CA ALA A 163 -8.81 -50.77 0.37
C ALA A 163 -9.25 -52.19 0.77
N GLY A 164 -8.87 -52.67 1.97
CA GLY A 164 -9.19 -54.00 2.49
C GLY A 164 -9.81 -54.04 3.89
N GLN A 165 -10.11 -52.91 4.55
CA GLN A 165 -10.78 -52.90 5.86
C GLN A 165 -11.87 -51.83 5.92
N ASP A 166 -13.05 -52.24 6.42
CA ASP A 166 -14.29 -51.45 6.54
C ASP A 166 -14.15 -50.30 7.56
N PHE A 167 -13.31 -49.31 7.27
CA PHE A 167 -13.29 -48.06 8.02
C PHE A 167 -14.47 -47.19 7.57
N GLY A 168 -15.17 -46.60 8.54
CA GLY A 168 -16.36 -45.78 8.28
C GLY A 168 -16.07 -44.63 7.31
N PRO A 169 -17.05 -44.24 6.47
CA PRO A 169 -16.86 -43.16 5.52
C PRO A 169 -16.46 -41.86 6.24
N GLY A 170 -15.54 -41.11 5.64
CA GLY A 170 -15.21 -39.76 6.09
C GLY A 170 -16.47 -38.87 6.16
N GLY A 171 -16.44 -37.86 7.03
CA GLY A 171 -17.55 -36.91 7.15
C GLY A 171 -17.81 -36.20 5.82
N ILE A 172 -19.09 -35.92 5.53
CA ILE A 172 -19.48 -35.22 4.29
C ILE A 172 -18.91 -33.80 4.31
N ALA A 173 -18.07 -33.48 3.32
CA ALA A 173 -17.61 -32.12 3.07
C ALA A 173 -18.80 -31.24 2.69
N ARG A 174 -19.03 -30.13 3.41
CA ARG A 174 -19.94 -29.09 2.96
C ARG A 174 -19.21 -28.07 2.09
N ALA A 175 -19.90 -27.54 1.08
CA ALA A 175 -19.34 -26.55 0.16
C ALA A 175 -18.85 -25.29 0.90
N VAL A 176 -17.68 -24.80 0.51
CA VAL A 176 -17.22 -23.45 0.81
C VAL A 176 -17.92 -22.52 -0.16
N LEU A 177 -18.90 -21.77 0.35
CA LEU A 177 -19.58 -20.73 -0.41
C LEU A 177 -18.94 -19.36 -0.19
N ALA A 178 -17.86 -19.31 0.60
CA ALA A 178 -17.17 -18.08 0.91
C ALA A 178 -16.31 -17.59 -0.26
N LYS A 179 -16.27 -16.27 -0.44
CA LYS A 179 -15.46 -15.56 -1.44
C LYS A 179 -14.17 -15.09 -0.80
N VAL A 180 -13.04 -15.38 -1.43
CA VAL A 180 -11.74 -14.80 -1.02
C VAL A 180 -11.78 -13.30 -1.31
N GLY A 181 -11.28 -12.51 -0.37
CA GLY A 181 -11.26 -11.05 -0.39
C GLY A 181 -10.24 -10.49 -1.35
N ASN A 182 -10.48 -9.27 -1.83
CA ASN A 182 -9.51 -8.52 -2.64
C ASN A 182 -8.34 -8.03 -1.78
N GLY A 183 -7.25 -7.61 -2.45
CA GLY A 183 -6.27 -6.72 -1.83
C GLY A 183 -6.91 -5.40 -1.42
N GLY A 184 -6.37 -4.77 -0.38
CA GLY A 184 -6.88 -3.51 0.13
C GLY A 184 -6.46 -2.33 -0.74
N ASP A 185 -7.38 -1.38 -0.90
CA ASP A 185 -7.15 -0.15 -1.65
C ASP A 185 -6.19 0.79 -0.92
N VAL A 186 -5.57 1.69 -1.67
CA VAL A 186 -4.71 2.74 -1.12
C VAL A 186 -5.11 4.10 -1.65
N ASP A 187 -5.17 5.07 -0.75
CA ASP A 187 -5.35 6.48 -1.07
C ASP A 187 -4.21 7.31 -0.47
N LEU A 188 -3.55 8.12 -1.30
CA LEU A 188 -2.58 9.12 -0.88
C LEU A 188 -3.03 10.48 -1.40
N ASP A 189 -3.32 11.39 -0.48
CA ASP A 189 -3.92 12.69 -0.81
C ASP A 189 -3.19 13.85 -0.12
N PHE A 190 -2.61 14.73 -0.93
CA PHE A 190 -2.09 16.02 -0.50
C PHE A 190 -3.15 17.11 -0.69
N LYS A 191 -3.70 17.60 0.42
CA LYS A 191 -4.70 18.68 0.44
C LYS A 191 -4.06 20.00 0.86
N SER A 192 -3.77 20.85 -0.11
CA SER A 192 -3.22 22.17 0.17
C SER A 192 -3.62 23.20 -0.88
N ALA A 193 -3.93 24.41 -0.42
CA ALA A 193 -4.16 25.55 -1.31
C ALA A 193 -2.85 26.11 -1.88
N ARG A 194 -1.73 25.90 -1.17
CA ARG A 194 -0.39 26.34 -1.54
C ARG A 194 0.61 25.21 -1.28
N ALA A 195 0.75 24.33 -2.27
CA ALA A 195 1.67 23.21 -2.22
C ALA A 195 3.01 23.56 -2.88
N SER A 196 4.12 23.18 -2.26
CA SER A 196 5.46 23.12 -2.84
C SER A 196 5.99 21.71 -2.66
N ILE A 197 5.57 20.80 -3.53
CA ILE A 197 6.01 19.41 -3.55
C ILE A 197 7.17 19.29 -4.52
N HIS A 198 8.37 19.01 -4.02
CA HIS A 198 9.59 19.07 -4.83
C HIS A 198 9.93 17.76 -5.52
N ARG A 199 10.68 17.83 -6.63
CA ARG A 199 11.08 16.66 -7.42
C ARG A 199 11.87 15.61 -6.63
N ASN A 200 12.50 16.03 -5.53
CA ASN A 200 13.24 15.15 -4.61
C ASN A 200 12.33 14.41 -3.62
N THR A 201 11.03 14.73 -3.59
CA THR A 201 10.04 13.99 -2.82
C THR A 201 9.70 12.69 -3.52
N ILE A 202 9.71 11.59 -2.76
CA ILE A 202 9.41 10.25 -3.25
C ILE A 202 8.01 9.88 -2.79
N VAL A 203 7.13 9.54 -3.73
CA VAL A 203 5.79 9.04 -3.46
C VAL A 203 5.70 7.60 -3.95
N ARG A 204 5.34 6.67 -3.06
CA ARG A 204 5.14 5.25 -3.38
C ARG A 204 3.76 4.83 -2.90
N VAL A 205 2.90 4.49 -3.85
CA VAL A 205 1.54 4.01 -3.59
C VAL A 205 1.41 2.63 -4.21
N LYS A 206 1.00 1.63 -3.42
CA LYS A 206 0.82 0.26 -3.91
C LYS A 206 -0.45 -0.37 -3.32
N GLY A 207 -1.42 -0.66 -4.18
CA GLY A 207 -2.58 -1.49 -3.83
C GLY A 207 -2.16 -2.87 -3.30
N GLY A 208 -2.98 -3.44 -2.43
CA GLY A 208 -2.79 -4.80 -1.95
C GLY A 208 -2.76 -5.82 -3.07
N GLU A 209 -1.91 -6.83 -2.97
CA GLU A 209 -1.91 -7.92 -3.95
C GLU A 209 -3.15 -8.80 -3.79
N TRP A 210 -3.54 -9.47 -4.87
CA TRP A 210 -4.61 -10.46 -4.86
C TRP A 210 -4.21 -11.69 -4.03
N GLY A 211 -5.19 -12.38 -3.43
CA GLY A 211 -4.98 -13.66 -2.76
C GLY A 211 -4.75 -14.78 -3.79
N SER A 212 -3.69 -15.58 -3.61
CA SER A 212 -3.30 -16.61 -4.61
C SER A 212 -4.24 -17.81 -4.62
N THR A 213 -4.71 -18.21 -5.80
CA THR A 213 -5.44 -19.46 -6.01
C THR A 213 -4.46 -20.63 -6.17
N GLY A 214 -4.16 -21.34 -5.09
CA GLY A 214 -3.62 -22.69 -5.20
C GLY A 214 -4.77 -23.61 -5.62
N SER A 215 -4.81 -24.04 -6.88
CA SER A 215 -5.80 -25.03 -7.31
C SER A 215 -5.65 -26.27 -6.43
N PRO A 216 -6.72 -26.79 -5.78
CA PRO A 216 -6.62 -28.03 -5.03
C PRO A 216 -6.47 -29.15 -6.07
N THR A 217 -5.24 -29.51 -6.41
CA THR A 217 -4.93 -30.48 -7.48
C THR A 217 -5.17 -31.94 -7.07
N HIS A 218 -6.12 -32.24 -6.19
CA HIS A 218 -6.49 -33.63 -5.88
C HIS A 218 -7.88 -33.96 -6.42
N GLU A 219 -7.89 -34.86 -7.41
CA GLU A 219 -9.03 -35.36 -8.18
C GLU A 219 -10.04 -36.21 -7.36
N HIS A 220 -10.32 -35.84 -6.10
CA HIS A 220 -11.40 -36.51 -5.37
C HIS A 220 -12.74 -35.81 -5.64
N PRO A 221 -13.77 -36.52 -6.15
CA PRO A 221 -15.03 -35.94 -6.64
C PRO A 221 -15.94 -35.35 -5.54
N GLN A 222 -15.50 -35.29 -4.28
CA GLN A 222 -16.31 -34.89 -3.14
C GLN A 222 -15.57 -33.81 -2.36
N GLY A 223 -15.86 -32.53 -2.69
CA GLY A 223 -15.34 -31.39 -1.93
C GLY A 223 -14.52 -30.37 -2.71
N MET A 224 -14.96 -29.97 -3.92
CA MET A 224 -14.28 -28.88 -4.63
C MET A 224 -14.74 -27.53 -4.09
N GLY A 225 -13.84 -26.80 -3.43
CA GLY A 225 -14.00 -25.37 -3.21
C GLY A 225 -13.73 -24.64 -4.52
N SER A 226 -14.61 -23.72 -4.92
CA SER A 226 -14.36 -22.89 -6.09
C SER A 226 -13.35 -21.80 -5.71
N ALA A 227 -12.08 -22.02 -6.00
CA ALA A 227 -11.07 -20.96 -5.99
C ALA A 227 -11.51 -19.87 -6.99
N ARG A 228 -11.56 -18.61 -6.56
CA ARG A 228 -11.76 -17.47 -7.47
C ARG A 228 -10.50 -16.62 -7.47
N SER A 229 -10.09 -16.18 -8.66
CA SER A 229 -9.13 -15.09 -8.76
C SER A 229 -9.72 -13.84 -8.11
N THR A 230 -8.99 -13.23 -7.18
CA THR A 230 -9.38 -11.99 -6.51
C THR A 230 -8.71 -10.80 -7.20
N ALA A 231 -9.30 -9.61 -7.06
CA ALA A 231 -8.67 -8.40 -7.59
C ALA A 231 -7.58 -7.91 -6.62
N GLY A 232 -6.54 -7.30 -7.17
CA GLY A 232 -5.67 -6.43 -6.38
C GLY A 232 -6.43 -5.19 -5.92
N GLY A 233 -5.90 -4.52 -4.91
CA GLY A 233 -6.40 -3.22 -4.44
C GLY A 233 -6.19 -2.14 -5.49
N LEU A 234 -7.11 -1.19 -5.53
CA LEU A 234 -6.97 0.03 -6.31
C LEU A 234 -5.93 0.95 -5.66
N HIS A 235 -5.34 1.83 -6.48
CA HIS A 235 -4.48 2.90 -5.97
C HIS A 235 -5.02 4.24 -6.45
N PHE A 236 -5.10 5.19 -5.52
CA PHE A 236 -5.44 6.57 -5.78
C PHE A 236 -4.30 7.44 -5.25
N GLU A 237 -3.89 8.40 -6.08
CA GLU A 237 -2.81 9.32 -5.76
C GLU A 237 -3.27 10.72 -6.21
N HIS A 238 -3.31 11.65 -5.26
CA HIS A 238 -3.60 13.04 -5.53
C HIS A 238 -2.41 13.92 -5.12
N ILE A 239 -1.65 14.35 -6.13
CA ILE A 239 -0.56 15.33 -6.00
C ILE A 239 -1.02 16.61 -6.71
N PRO A 240 -1.26 17.71 -5.98
CA PRO A 240 -1.65 18.97 -6.58
C PRO A 240 -0.49 19.60 -7.34
N MET A 241 -0.82 20.52 -8.25
CA MET A 241 0.20 21.42 -8.83
C MET A 241 0.91 22.20 -7.72
N SER A 242 2.23 22.33 -7.87
CA SER A 242 3.10 22.94 -6.86
C SER A 242 3.75 24.25 -7.31
N GLU A 243 3.96 25.16 -6.35
CA GLU A 243 4.74 26.39 -6.48
C GLU A 243 6.24 26.09 -6.25
N PRO A 244 7.15 26.48 -7.17
CA PRO A 244 8.60 26.35 -6.95
C PRO A 244 9.09 27.20 -5.77
N LEU A 245 10.03 26.67 -5.00
CA LEU A 245 10.73 27.44 -3.97
C LEU A 245 11.90 28.18 -4.60
N LEU A 246 11.87 29.50 -4.52
CA LEU A 246 12.92 30.36 -5.06
C LEU A 246 14.16 30.31 -4.16
N TRP A 247 15.35 30.14 -4.73
CA TRP A 247 16.62 30.10 -3.98
C TRP A 247 17.44 31.36 -4.17
N SER A 248 17.86 31.62 -5.41
CA SER A 248 18.74 32.71 -5.78
C SER A 248 18.12 33.52 -6.92
N PRO A 249 18.23 34.86 -6.94
CA PRO A 249 18.70 35.72 -5.86
C PRO A 249 17.78 35.63 -4.62
N ALA A 250 18.38 35.66 -3.43
CA ALA A 250 17.63 35.75 -2.18
C ALA A 250 16.84 37.06 -2.09
N ASP A 251 15.78 37.08 -1.27
CA ASP A 251 15.01 38.30 -1.09
C ASP A 251 15.88 39.42 -0.49
N LEU A 252 15.83 40.60 -1.10
CA LEU A 252 16.71 41.75 -0.83
C LEU A 252 18.21 41.48 -1.06
N GLY A 253 18.55 40.39 -1.75
CA GLY A 253 19.93 40.02 -2.08
C GLY A 253 20.61 40.97 -3.05
N LYS A 254 21.95 40.89 -3.10
CA LYS A 254 22.83 41.54 -4.07
C LYS A 254 23.54 40.46 -4.88
N PRO A 255 22.94 39.96 -5.98
CA PRO A 255 23.53 38.86 -6.74
C PRO A 255 24.83 39.28 -7.43
N ILE A 256 25.67 38.28 -7.71
CA ILE A 256 26.89 38.45 -8.53
C ILE A 256 26.46 38.80 -9.96
N ASN A 257 27.31 39.53 -10.69
CA ASN A 257 27.10 39.83 -12.12
C ASN A 257 27.70 38.70 -12.98
N PRO A 258 26.92 38.03 -13.86
CA PRO A 258 25.48 38.19 -14.09
C PRO A 258 24.63 37.47 -13.03
N PRO A 259 23.43 37.98 -12.70
CA PRO A 259 22.56 37.35 -11.72
C PRO A 259 22.12 35.96 -12.20
N MET A 260 22.27 35.00 -11.31
CA MET A 260 21.83 33.62 -11.50
C MET A 260 20.53 33.38 -10.72
N PHE A 261 19.50 32.99 -11.45
CA PHE A 261 18.20 32.65 -10.91
C PHE A 261 18.12 31.14 -10.73
N GLU A 262 17.81 30.70 -9.51
CA GLU A 262 17.73 29.29 -9.14
C GLU A 262 16.48 29.05 -8.29
N TRP A 263 15.82 27.92 -8.51
CA TRP A 263 14.69 27.47 -7.72
C TRP A 263 14.70 25.94 -7.56
N MET A 264 13.91 25.44 -6.63
CA MET A 264 13.71 24.01 -6.49
C MET A 264 12.73 23.50 -7.54
N PRO A 265 13.09 22.47 -8.34
CA PRO A 265 12.15 21.85 -9.24
C PRO A 265 11.01 21.19 -8.46
N VAL A 266 9.80 21.25 -9.01
CA VAL A 266 8.60 20.65 -8.42
C VAL A 266 8.31 19.26 -9.01
N LEU A 267 7.57 18.45 -8.24
CA LEU A 267 7.09 17.14 -8.65
C LEU A 267 5.96 17.28 -9.68
N ARG A 268 5.65 16.19 -10.39
CA ARG A 268 4.48 16.09 -11.26
C ARG A 268 3.17 16.32 -10.50
N SER A 269 2.15 16.78 -11.20
CA SER A 269 0.76 16.78 -10.73
C SER A 269 0.07 15.50 -11.20
N THR A 270 -0.79 14.90 -10.38
CA THR A 270 -1.58 13.74 -10.83
C THR A 270 -2.68 14.14 -11.81
N THR A 271 -3.15 15.40 -11.76
CA THR A 271 -4.20 15.91 -12.66
C THR A 271 -3.66 16.58 -13.92
N ASN A 272 -2.44 17.14 -13.88
CA ASN A 272 -1.87 17.91 -14.99
C ASN A 272 -0.58 17.30 -15.55
N GLY A 273 -0.16 16.13 -15.07
CA GLY A 273 1.01 15.42 -15.57
C GLY A 273 2.34 16.03 -15.12
N ASP A 274 3.39 15.79 -15.90
CA ASP A 274 4.74 16.27 -15.62
C ASP A 274 4.90 17.77 -15.91
N VAL A 275 5.89 18.39 -15.27
CA VAL A 275 6.33 19.75 -15.60
C VAL A 275 6.99 19.75 -16.98
N ASP A 276 6.46 20.53 -17.90
CA ASP A 276 7.02 20.71 -19.25
C ASP A 276 8.16 21.74 -19.23
N HIS A 277 7.90 22.90 -18.63
CA HIS A 277 8.88 23.97 -18.47
C HIS A 277 8.50 24.90 -17.31
N TYR A 278 9.35 25.88 -17.02
CA TYR A 278 9.13 26.96 -16.08
C TYR A 278 9.01 28.30 -16.80
N ARG A 279 8.12 29.16 -16.31
CA ARG A 279 8.00 30.55 -16.74
C ARG A 279 8.56 31.46 -15.65
N LEU A 280 9.76 31.99 -15.86
CA LEU A 280 10.31 33.05 -15.01
C LEU A 280 9.75 34.39 -15.45
N THR A 281 9.23 35.17 -14.50
CA THR A 281 8.73 36.53 -14.71
C THR A 281 9.55 37.49 -13.89
N LEU A 282 10.10 38.53 -14.52
CA LEU A 282 10.84 39.62 -13.89
C LEU A 282 10.10 40.93 -14.12
N ALA A 283 10.00 41.77 -13.09
CA ALA A 283 9.42 43.10 -13.18
C ALA A 283 10.21 44.11 -12.33
N MET A 284 10.06 45.40 -12.63
CA MET A 284 10.63 46.49 -11.82
C MET A 284 9.69 46.95 -10.69
N ASN A 285 8.51 46.34 -10.57
CA ASN A 285 7.55 46.65 -9.51
C ASN A 285 6.90 45.37 -8.95
N ALA A 286 6.55 45.40 -7.65
CA ALA A 286 5.99 44.26 -6.93
C ALA A 286 4.62 43.81 -7.44
N GLY A 287 3.89 44.71 -8.10
CA GLY A 287 2.57 44.41 -8.66
C GLY A 287 2.62 43.71 -10.01
N PHE A 288 3.81 43.50 -10.58
CA PHE A 288 3.99 42.96 -11.93
C PHE A 288 3.09 43.66 -12.96
N SER A 289 2.94 44.99 -12.86
CA SER A 289 2.03 45.75 -13.73
C SER A 289 2.70 46.33 -14.97
N ASN A 290 4.02 46.53 -14.94
CA ASN A 290 4.80 47.23 -15.99
C ASN A 290 6.21 46.64 -16.07
N ASN A 291 6.86 46.80 -17.23
CA ASN A 291 8.24 46.35 -17.51
C ASN A 291 8.45 44.86 -17.16
N ILE A 292 7.53 44.02 -17.61
CA ILE A 292 7.55 42.59 -17.34
C ILE A 292 8.34 41.90 -18.46
N THR A 293 9.28 41.04 -18.08
CA THR A 293 9.98 40.17 -19.03
C THR A 293 9.77 38.72 -18.62
N TYR A 294 9.59 37.86 -19.62
CA TYR A 294 9.30 36.44 -19.46
C TYR A 294 10.40 35.60 -20.09
N TRP A 295 10.74 34.51 -19.42
CA TRP A 295 11.59 33.45 -19.97
C TRP A 295 10.92 32.11 -19.75
N TYR A 296 10.99 31.26 -20.78
CA TYR A 296 10.52 29.87 -20.74
C TYR A 296 11.75 28.98 -20.73
N VAL A 297 11.92 28.20 -19.65
CA VAL A 297 13.13 27.42 -19.40
C VAL A 297 12.77 26.02 -18.95
N THR A 298 13.46 25.01 -19.46
CA THR A 298 13.19 23.60 -19.10
C THR A 298 13.89 23.19 -17.80
N GLY A 299 14.93 23.92 -17.40
CA GLY A 299 15.72 23.66 -16.20
C GLY A 299 15.35 24.57 -15.02
N PRO A 300 15.80 24.25 -13.80
CA PRO A 300 15.54 25.01 -12.58
C PRO A 300 16.47 26.22 -12.39
N GLU A 301 17.13 26.66 -13.46
CA GLU A 301 18.13 27.73 -13.43
C GLU A 301 18.04 28.62 -14.68
N LEU A 302 18.37 29.90 -14.52
CA LEU A 302 18.48 30.86 -15.62
C LEU A 302 19.54 31.92 -15.31
N HIS A 303 20.44 32.14 -16.26
CA HIS A 303 21.36 33.27 -16.25
C HIS A 303 20.81 34.41 -17.12
N ILE A 304 20.72 35.61 -16.57
CA ILE A 304 20.30 36.80 -17.32
C ILE A 304 21.50 37.75 -17.42
N PRO A 305 22.20 37.79 -18.56
CA PRO A 305 23.28 38.75 -18.76
C PRO A 305 22.72 40.18 -18.88
N ASP A 306 23.58 41.16 -18.61
CA ASP A 306 23.35 42.58 -18.93
C ASP A 306 22.08 43.20 -18.34
N MET A 307 21.71 42.81 -17.11
CA MET A 307 20.63 43.49 -16.40
C MET A 307 20.99 44.95 -16.08
N GLY A 308 20.05 45.88 -16.32
CA GLY A 308 20.21 47.26 -15.89
C GLY A 308 20.24 47.38 -14.37
N MET A 309 20.87 48.42 -13.81
CA MET A 309 20.81 48.66 -12.37
C MET A 309 19.38 48.96 -11.92
N GLY A 310 18.96 48.41 -10.78
CA GLY A 310 17.62 48.63 -10.26
C GLY A 310 17.20 47.69 -9.15
N THR A 311 15.97 47.87 -8.68
CA THR A 311 15.29 46.89 -7.82
C THR A 311 14.35 46.08 -8.69
N TYR A 312 14.46 44.76 -8.60
CA TYR A 312 13.68 43.83 -9.40
C TYR A 312 12.85 42.92 -8.51
N PHE A 313 11.72 42.48 -9.03
CA PHE A 313 10.83 41.49 -8.46
C PHE A 313 10.74 40.33 -9.43
N TRP A 314 10.86 39.11 -8.93
CA TRP A 314 10.87 37.92 -9.75
C TRP A 314 10.06 36.80 -9.14
N LYS A 315 9.54 35.94 -10.01
CA LYS A 315 8.76 34.76 -9.65
C LYS A 315 8.89 33.69 -10.73
N VAL A 316 8.65 32.44 -10.36
CA VAL A 316 8.73 31.30 -11.27
C VAL A 316 7.50 30.43 -11.13
N VAL A 317 6.79 30.23 -12.24
CA VAL A 317 5.63 29.33 -12.30
C VAL A 317 6.05 28.05 -13.03
N ALA A 318 5.67 26.89 -12.50
CA ALA A 318 5.81 25.62 -13.22
C ALA A 318 4.65 25.47 -14.21
N VAL A 319 4.93 25.10 -15.46
CA VAL A 319 3.93 24.85 -16.50
C VAL A 319 3.84 23.35 -16.72
N TYR A 320 2.64 22.78 -16.56
CA TYR A 320 2.40 21.34 -16.64
C TYR A 320 1.91 20.95 -18.03
N GLY A 321 2.49 19.89 -18.60
CA GLY A 321 2.26 19.48 -20.00
C GLY A 321 1.14 18.48 -20.23
N GLY A 322 0.62 17.82 -19.18
CA GLY A 322 -0.49 16.86 -19.29
C GLY A 322 -1.83 17.55 -19.60
N PRO A 323 -2.85 16.82 -20.06
CA PRO A 323 -4.15 17.40 -20.39
C PRO A 323 -5.01 17.65 -19.13
N PRO A 324 -5.45 18.90 -18.83
CA PRO A 324 -5.18 20.13 -19.57
C PRO A 324 -3.83 20.76 -19.21
N THR A 325 -3.15 21.29 -20.22
CA THR A 325 -1.94 22.08 -20.02
C THR A 325 -2.31 23.30 -19.19
N SER A 326 -1.60 23.54 -18.09
CA SER A 326 -1.91 24.66 -17.20
C SER A 326 -0.70 25.17 -16.46
N ASP A 327 -0.76 26.45 -16.11
CA ASP A 327 0.13 27.07 -15.16
C ASP A 327 -0.15 26.52 -13.76
N GLY A 328 0.90 26.25 -13.00
CA GLY A 328 0.82 25.96 -11.57
C GLY A 328 0.31 27.14 -10.75
N PRO A 329 0.16 26.96 -9.43
CA PRO A 329 -0.26 28.03 -8.54
C PRO A 329 0.72 29.20 -8.58
N GLU A 330 0.17 30.40 -8.43
CA GLU A 330 0.93 31.65 -8.45
C GLU A 330 1.84 31.75 -7.22
N PRO A 331 3.18 31.78 -7.38
CA PRO A 331 4.11 31.78 -6.27
C PRO A 331 4.21 33.14 -5.59
N GLN A 332 4.79 33.16 -4.39
CA GLN A 332 5.27 34.41 -3.79
C GLN A 332 6.49 34.95 -4.55
N ALA A 333 6.39 36.20 -5.00
CA ALA A 333 7.50 36.91 -5.62
C ALA A 333 8.60 37.24 -4.61
N ARG A 334 9.85 37.24 -5.08
CA ARG A 334 11.01 37.76 -4.34
C ARG A 334 11.50 39.04 -4.97
N SER A 335 12.15 39.87 -4.16
CA SER A 335 12.80 41.09 -4.61
C SER A 335 14.31 40.97 -4.52
N PHE A 336 15.06 41.68 -5.36
CA PHE A 336 16.50 41.83 -5.17
C PHE A 336 16.97 43.17 -5.73
N ARG A 337 18.15 43.61 -5.30
CA ARG A 337 18.76 44.85 -5.76
C ARG A 337 19.96 44.52 -6.63
N TYR A 338 19.87 44.89 -7.90
CA TYR A 338 20.98 44.77 -8.82
C TYR A 338 21.68 46.10 -8.96
N TRP A 339 22.88 46.19 -8.36
CA TRP A 339 23.78 47.32 -8.55
C TRP A 339 25.12 46.68 -8.90
N ASN A 340 25.70 47.03 -10.05
CA ASN A 340 27.12 46.74 -10.25
C ASN A 340 27.84 47.59 -9.19
N GLU A 341 28.21 47.01 -8.05
CA GLU A 341 29.21 47.65 -7.21
C GLU A 341 30.42 47.88 -8.12
N PRO A 342 30.94 49.12 -8.23
CA PRO A 342 32.18 49.34 -8.97
C PRO A 342 33.22 48.34 -8.43
N PRO A 343 34.06 47.75 -9.30
CA PRO A 343 35.04 46.76 -8.85
C PRO A 343 35.74 47.32 -7.63
N ARG A 344 35.61 46.63 -6.49
CA ARG A 344 36.35 47.01 -5.29
C ARG A 344 37.80 46.87 -5.67
N LEU A 345 38.47 48.01 -5.81
CA LEU A 345 39.92 48.02 -5.87
C LEU A 345 40.35 47.58 -4.47
N ASP A 346 40.61 46.28 -4.30
CA ASP A 346 41.36 45.80 -3.15
C ASP A 346 42.75 46.41 -3.29
N LEU A 347 42.88 47.64 -2.77
CA LEU A 347 44.16 48.26 -2.52
C LEU A 347 44.84 47.32 -1.53
N ALA A 348 45.74 46.49 -2.05
CA ALA A 348 46.58 45.62 -1.25
C ALA A 348 47.08 46.44 -0.06
N HIS A 349 46.66 46.05 1.14
CA HIS A 349 47.05 46.72 2.37
C HIS A 349 48.56 46.95 2.29
N SER A 350 48.91 48.22 2.30
CA SER A 350 50.23 48.76 2.05
C SER A 350 51.30 47.95 2.75
N LEU A 351 52.36 47.64 2.00
CA LEU A 351 53.71 47.42 2.49
C LEU A 351 53.94 48.31 3.72
N SER A 352 54.04 47.68 4.90
CA SER A 352 54.64 48.32 6.06
C SER A 352 56.09 48.62 5.73
N ILE A 353 56.41 49.90 5.59
CA ILE A 353 57.79 50.42 5.56
C ILE A 353 58.36 50.32 6.97
#